data_AF-A0A7C1IGX9-F1
#
_entry.id   AF-A0A7C1IGX9-F1
#
_cell.length_a   1.000
_cell.length_b   1.000
_cell.length_c   1.000
_cell.angle_alpha   90.00
_cell.angle_beta   90.00
_cell.angle_gamma   90.00
#
_symmetry.space_group_name_H-M   'P 1'
#
loop_
_entity.id
_entity.type
_entity.pdbx_description
1 polymer ?
#
loop_
_entity_poly.entity_id
_entity_poly.type
_entity_poly.pdbx_seq_one_letter_code
_entity_poly.pdbx_strand_id
1 'polypeptide(L)'
;MEEEKKEAPPKEEAELHKAAYDQLVALSNYLIGDKKAFEHPEEIKTFCERLKYATSVMLREFKELLRGRKLFQKQYAMFASGPSSGTQIFRVEEREKEIGPYLFQWTNAEAGAADDLDKALNELKYHQLAFLSGFRTSVKEGTKELLKKVDPEQIEKELSNGGKFSLFKHKKLWKEFHKRYEELLQQEDQQLEARFRPHFRQGYIGFMANKSGTKEKK
;
A
#
# COMPACT_ATOMS: atom_id res chain seq x y z
N MET A 1 -20.40 -62.62 16.57
CA MET A 1 -20.58 -61.15 16.50
C MET A 1 -20.08 -60.62 17.82
N GLU A 2 -18.79 -60.33 17.91
CA GLU A 2 -18.25 -59.61 19.03
C GLU A 2 -18.58 -58.13 18.80
N GLU A 3 -19.41 -57.57 19.68
CA GLU A 3 -19.55 -56.13 19.81
C GLU A 3 -18.18 -55.58 20.22
N GLU A 4 -17.51 -54.94 19.28
CA GLU A 4 -16.30 -54.16 19.51
C GLU A 4 -16.67 -53.04 20.49
N LYS A 5 -16.41 -53.26 21.78
CA LYS A 5 -16.47 -52.23 22.82
C LYS A 5 -15.54 -51.10 22.39
N LYS A 6 -16.11 -50.03 21.85
CA LYS A 6 -15.42 -48.74 21.73
C LYS A 6 -15.01 -48.31 23.13
N GLU A 7 -13.76 -48.57 23.50
CA GLU A 7 -13.15 -47.99 24.69
C GLU A 7 -13.33 -46.47 24.61
N ALA A 8 -13.88 -45.89 25.66
CA ALA A 8 -14.02 -44.45 25.76
C ALA A 8 -12.61 -43.82 25.67
N PRO A 9 -12.45 -42.71 24.94
CA PRO A 9 -11.14 -42.09 24.80
C PRO A 9 -10.57 -41.73 26.19
N PRO A 10 -9.24 -41.79 26.36
CA PRO A 10 -8.56 -41.34 27.56
C PRO A 10 -9.10 -39.98 28.00
N LYS A 11 -9.25 -39.76 29.31
CA LYS A 11 -9.84 -38.54 29.89
C LYS A 11 -9.21 -37.25 29.34
N GLU A 12 -7.90 -37.25 29.11
CA GLU A 12 -7.15 -36.13 28.53
C GLU A 12 -7.56 -35.82 27.08
N GLU A 13 -7.81 -36.85 26.26
CA GLU A 13 -8.25 -36.69 24.87
C GLU A 13 -9.68 -36.12 24.80
N ALA A 14 -10.56 -36.55 25.70
CA ALA A 14 -11.91 -36.01 25.81
C ALA A 14 -11.91 -34.52 26.22
N GLU A 15 -11.00 -34.12 27.12
CA GLU A 15 -10.82 -32.73 27.53
C GLU A 15 -10.27 -31.86 26.38
N LEU A 16 -9.32 -32.38 25.59
CA LEU A 16 -8.81 -31.70 24.39
C LEU A 16 -9.88 -31.51 23.32
N HIS A 17 -10.68 -32.54 23.03
CA HIS A 17 -11.78 -32.45 22.08
C HIS A 17 -12.81 -31.41 22.49
N LYS A 18 -13.17 -31.39 23.78
CA LYS A 18 -14.10 -30.39 24.32
C LYS A 18 -13.53 -28.98 24.22
N ALA A 19 -12.27 -28.76 24.60
CA ALA A 19 -11.63 -27.45 24.48
C ALA A 19 -11.55 -26.96 23.02
N ALA A 20 -11.19 -27.84 22.09
CA ALA A 20 -11.14 -27.52 20.67
C ALA A 20 -12.53 -27.14 20.13
N TYR A 21 -13.56 -27.92 20.48
CA TYR A 21 -14.94 -27.64 20.07
C TYR A 21 -15.45 -26.29 20.63
N ASP A 22 -15.26 -26.06 21.93
CA ASP A 22 -15.68 -24.82 22.61
C ASP A 22 -15.04 -23.59 21.94
N GLN A 23 -13.75 -23.67 21.57
CA GLN A 23 -13.06 -22.59 20.86
C GLN A 23 -13.51 -22.41 19.41
N LEU A 24 -13.79 -23.50 18.68
CA LEU A 24 -14.30 -23.42 17.32
C LEU A 24 -15.70 -22.77 17.28
N VAL A 25 -16.57 -23.09 18.24
CA VAL A 25 -17.88 -22.45 18.39
C VAL A 25 -17.71 -20.96 18.71
N ALA A 26 -16.82 -20.62 19.66
CA ALA A 26 -16.55 -19.22 19.99
C ALA A 26 -16.03 -18.43 18.79
N LEU A 27 -15.10 -18.99 18.02
CA LEU A 27 -14.53 -18.37 16.82
C LEU A 27 -15.58 -18.22 15.71
N SER A 28 -16.39 -19.25 15.48
CA SER A 28 -17.50 -19.21 14.52
C SER A 28 -18.49 -18.11 14.87
N ASN A 29 -18.93 -18.03 16.13
CA ASN A 29 -19.82 -16.99 16.62
C ASN A 29 -19.23 -15.59 16.44
N TYR A 30 -17.92 -15.43 16.66
CA TYR A 30 -17.24 -14.15 16.47
C TYR A 30 -17.18 -13.73 15.00
N LEU A 31 -16.87 -14.65 14.08
CA LEU A 31 -16.67 -14.34 12.66
C LEU A 31 -17.99 -14.25 11.86
N ILE A 32 -18.97 -15.08 12.19
CA ILE A 32 -20.23 -15.20 11.45
C ILE A 32 -21.34 -14.36 12.10
N GLY A 33 -21.28 -14.13 13.41
CA GLY A 33 -22.28 -13.39 14.17
C GLY A 33 -23.58 -14.18 14.45
N ASP A 34 -23.69 -15.43 13.98
CA ASP A 34 -24.79 -16.34 14.32
C ASP A 34 -24.40 -17.19 15.52
N LYS A 35 -25.22 -17.20 16.57
CA LYS A 35 -24.96 -17.93 17.83
C LYS A 35 -25.45 -19.37 17.73
N LYS A 36 -24.93 -20.12 16.76
CA LYS A 36 -25.29 -21.53 16.58
C LYS A 36 -24.10 -22.42 16.86
N ALA A 37 -24.36 -23.47 17.63
CA ALA A 37 -23.42 -24.58 17.78
C ALA A 37 -23.39 -25.38 16.48
N PHE A 38 -22.30 -26.09 16.24
CA PHE A 38 -22.22 -27.05 15.15
C PHE A 38 -23.05 -28.29 15.51
N GLU A 39 -23.91 -28.74 14.60
CA GLU A 39 -24.75 -29.92 14.78
C GLU A 39 -24.08 -31.16 14.17
N HIS A 40 -23.23 -30.97 13.16
CA HIS A 40 -22.59 -32.05 12.42
C HIS A 40 -21.07 -31.82 12.22
N PRO A 41 -20.23 -32.89 12.27
CA PRO A 41 -18.79 -32.78 12.02
C PRO A 41 -18.42 -32.13 10.67
N GLU A 42 -19.25 -32.33 9.64
CA GLU A 42 -19.09 -31.75 8.32
C GLU A 42 -19.13 -30.21 8.34
N GLU A 43 -19.88 -29.62 9.27
CA GLU A 43 -19.98 -28.17 9.44
C GLU A 43 -18.68 -27.61 10.02
N ILE A 44 -18.09 -28.30 11.00
CA ILE A 44 -16.78 -27.96 11.57
C ILE A 44 -15.71 -28.03 10.48
N LYS A 45 -15.69 -29.11 9.70
CA LYS A 45 -14.74 -29.28 8.59
C LYS A 45 -14.88 -28.15 7.58
N THR A 46 -16.10 -27.87 7.14
CA THR A 46 -16.40 -26.80 6.18
C THR A 46 -15.98 -25.43 6.71
N PHE A 47 -16.25 -25.15 7.99
CA PHE A 47 -15.85 -23.91 8.66
C PHE A 47 -14.31 -23.76 8.68
N CYS A 48 -13.59 -24.80 9.10
CA CYS A 48 -12.13 -24.79 9.13
C CYS A 48 -11.51 -24.65 7.74
N GLU A 49 -12.06 -25.32 6.72
CA GLU A 49 -11.61 -25.18 5.33
C GLU A 49 -11.81 -23.76 4.79
N ARG A 50 -12.96 -23.13 5.09
CA ARG A 50 -13.23 -21.73 4.74
C ARG A 50 -12.29 -20.77 5.46
N LEU A 51 -12.08 -20.98 6.76
CA LEU A 51 -11.16 -20.17 7.56
C LEU A 51 -9.73 -20.26 7.02
N LYS A 52 -9.25 -21.48 6.74
CA LYS A 52 -7.94 -21.73 6.13
C LYS A 52 -7.83 -21.04 4.78
N TYR A 53 -8.83 -21.18 3.92
CA TYR A 53 -8.82 -20.57 2.59
C TYR A 53 -8.79 -19.05 2.68
N ALA A 54 -9.70 -18.43 3.43
CA ALA A 54 -9.76 -16.99 3.59
C ALA A 54 -8.46 -16.41 4.16
N THR A 55 -7.91 -17.05 5.20
CA THR A 55 -6.63 -16.65 5.80
C THR A 55 -5.49 -16.76 4.80
N SER A 56 -5.44 -17.85 4.01
CA SER A 56 -4.40 -18.04 2.99
C SER A 56 -4.42 -16.96 1.90
N VAL A 57 -5.61 -16.56 1.46
CA VAL A 57 -5.80 -15.46 0.50
C VAL A 57 -5.33 -14.16 1.12
N MET A 58 -5.80 -13.82 2.33
CA MET A 58 -5.39 -12.58 3.00
C MET A 58 -3.87 -12.50 3.19
N LEU A 59 -3.22 -13.56 3.64
CA LEU A 59 -1.77 -13.60 3.81
C LEU A 59 -1.02 -13.43 2.48
N ARG A 60 -1.49 -14.10 1.42
CA ARG A 60 -0.88 -14.01 0.09
C ARG A 60 -1.01 -12.59 -0.48
N GLU A 61 -2.22 -12.03 -0.49
CA GLU A 61 -2.44 -10.68 -1.02
C GLU A 61 -1.71 -9.62 -0.19
N PHE A 62 -1.68 -9.77 1.14
CA PHE A 62 -0.92 -8.89 2.01
C PHE A 62 0.58 -8.92 1.67
N LYS A 63 1.15 -10.10 1.43
CA LYS A 63 2.54 -10.25 0.99
C LYS A 63 2.81 -9.53 -0.34
N GLU A 64 1.91 -9.65 -1.30
CA GLU A 64 2.03 -8.95 -2.59
C GLU A 64 1.96 -7.42 -2.42
N LEU A 65 1.12 -6.92 -1.51
CA LEU A 65 1.09 -5.49 -1.18
C LEU A 65 2.41 -4.99 -0.58
N LEU A 66 3.03 -5.76 0.33
CA LEU A 66 4.34 -5.43 0.90
C LEU A 66 5.42 -5.40 -0.19
N ARG A 67 5.42 -6.38 -1.09
CA ARG A 67 6.35 -6.44 -2.24
C ARG A 67 6.14 -5.28 -3.20
N GLY A 68 4.90 -4.96 -3.55
CA GLY A 68 4.54 -3.84 -4.42
C GLY A 68 5.06 -2.51 -3.89
N ARG A 69 4.87 -2.25 -2.59
CA ARG A 69 5.43 -1.07 -1.92
C ARG A 69 6.97 -1.01 -2.07
N LYS A 70 7.66 -2.11 -1.81
CA LYS A 70 9.13 -2.17 -1.89
C LYS A 70 9.64 -1.92 -3.31
N LEU A 71 9.03 -2.56 -4.30
CA LEU A 71 9.35 -2.36 -5.72
C LEU A 71 9.16 -0.90 -6.12
N PHE A 72 8.04 -0.30 -5.70
CA PHE A 72 7.74 1.09 -5.97
C PHE A 72 8.74 2.06 -5.31
N GLN A 73 9.07 1.86 -4.03
CA GLN A 73 10.10 2.68 -3.35
C GLN A 73 11.45 2.62 -4.06
N LYS A 74 11.84 1.43 -4.54
CA LYS A 74 13.07 1.23 -5.32
C LYS A 74 13.00 1.96 -6.66
N GLN A 75 11.93 1.77 -7.44
CA GLN A 75 11.78 2.34 -8.79
C GLN A 75 11.83 3.86 -8.77
N TYR A 76 11.24 4.49 -7.76
CA TYR A 76 11.14 5.95 -7.66
C TYR A 76 12.21 6.59 -6.78
N ALA A 77 13.17 5.81 -6.25
CA ALA A 77 14.17 6.28 -5.28
C ALA A 77 13.55 7.05 -4.10
N MET A 78 12.42 6.53 -3.62
CA MET A 78 11.64 7.08 -2.52
C MET A 78 11.83 6.25 -1.27
N PHE A 79 13.10 6.11 -0.89
CA PHE A 79 13.46 5.77 0.47
C PHE A 79 13.16 7.02 1.28
N ALA A 80 12.14 6.96 2.15
CA ALA A 80 11.91 8.06 3.08
C ALA A 80 13.23 8.27 3.84
N SER A 81 13.83 9.46 3.69
CA SER A 81 14.99 9.88 4.48
C SER A 81 14.50 10.15 5.91
N GLY A 82 14.33 9.09 6.68
CA GLY A 82 13.75 9.07 8.02
C GLY A 82 13.55 7.61 8.45
N PRO A 83 13.56 7.29 9.75
CA PRO A 83 13.76 5.94 10.26
C PRO A 83 12.59 5.02 9.88
N SER A 84 12.69 4.41 8.70
CA SER A 84 11.88 3.26 8.32
C SER A 84 12.75 2.03 8.47
N SER A 85 13.15 1.75 9.72
CA SER A 85 13.20 0.35 10.14
C SER A 85 11.77 -0.17 9.98
N GLY A 86 11.46 -0.80 8.85
CA GLY A 86 10.14 -1.42 8.66
C GLY A 86 9.76 -2.22 9.90
N THR A 87 8.46 -2.27 10.22
CA THR A 87 7.94 -3.16 11.27
C THR A 87 8.49 -4.57 11.10
N GLN A 88 8.53 -5.34 12.19
CA GLN A 88 9.12 -6.67 12.20
C GLN A 88 8.56 -7.55 11.06
N ILE A 89 7.29 -7.39 10.70
CA ILE A 89 6.64 -8.05 9.56
C ILE A 89 7.29 -7.76 8.21
N PHE A 90 7.75 -6.53 7.94
CA PHE A 90 8.51 -6.25 6.71
C PHE A 90 9.84 -6.99 6.69
N ARG A 91 10.49 -7.15 7.86
CA ARG A 91 11.76 -7.89 7.99
C ARG A 91 11.56 -9.40 7.92
N VAL A 92 10.41 -9.90 8.39
CA VAL A 92 10.01 -11.31 8.31
C VAL A 92 9.66 -11.68 6.87
N GLU A 93 8.94 -10.83 6.12
CA GLU A 93 8.70 -11.07 4.68
C GLU A 93 10.02 -11.21 3.91
N GLU A 94 11.01 -10.38 4.25
CA GLU A 94 12.34 -10.39 3.62
C GLU A 94 13.17 -11.63 3.96
N ARG A 95 12.99 -12.23 5.14
CA ARG A 95 13.84 -13.33 5.64
C ARG A 95 13.19 -14.70 5.54
N GLU A 96 11.93 -14.82 5.91
CA GLU A 96 11.31 -16.11 6.25
C GLU A 96 10.32 -16.63 5.19
N LYS A 97 10.11 -15.87 4.10
CA LYS A 97 9.22 -16.20 2.97
C LYS A 97 7.74 -16.44 3.34
N GLU A 98 7.36 -16.64 4.60
CA GLU A 98 5.98 -16.93 5.01
C GLU A 98 5.59 -16.14 6.27
N ILE A 99 4.58 -15.29 6.14
CA ILE A 99 4.04 -14.45 7.24
C ILE A 99 3.12 -15.28 8.16
N GLY A 100 2.58 -16.40 7.66
CA GLY A 100 1.66 -17.27 8.40
C GLY A 100 2.24 -17.82 9.70
N PRO A 101 3.40 -18.51 9.67
CA PRO A 101 4.04 -19.00 10.89
C PRO A 101 4.26 -17.90 11.92
N TYR A 102 4.81 -16.75 11.52
CA TYR A 102 5.02 -15.61 12.43
C TYR A 102 3.74 -15.13 13.12
N LEU A 103 2.61 -15.07 12.40
CA LEU A 103 1.33 -14.61 12.96
C LEU A 103 0.60 -15.66 13.81
N PHE A 104 0.77 -16.95 13.51
CA PHE A 104 -0.04 -18.02 14.10
C PHE A 104 0.74 -18.99 15.01
N GLN A 105 2.06 -18.81 15.19
CA GLN A 105 2.86 -19.68 16.06
C GLN A 105 2.45 -19.53 17.53
N TRP A 106 1.68 -20.48 18.04
CA TRP A 106 1.18 -20.45 19.42
C TRP A 106 2.21 -20.94 20.45
N THR A 107 3.21 -21.73 20.03
CA THR A 107 4.23 -22.28 20.95
C THR A 107 5.29 -21.26 21.35
N ASN A 108 5.54 -20.29 20.47
CA ASN A 108 6.50 -19.21 20.64
C ASN A 108 5.78 -17.89 20.32
N ALA A 109 4.65 -17.65 20.98
CA ALA A 109 3.87 -16.43 20.76
C ALA A 109 4.75 -15.22 21.11
N GLU A 110 5.43 -14.65 20.12
CA GLU A 110 6.09 -13.37 20.27
C GLU A 110 4.98 -12.35 20.58
N ALA A 111 5.00 -11.82 21.80
CA ALA A 111 4.10 -10.76 22.20
C ALA A 111 4.26 -9.58 21.22
N GLY A 112 3.28 -9.36 20.36
CA GLY A 112 3.27 -8.25 19.40
C GLY A 112 3.07 -8.61 17.93
N ALA A 113 2.94 -9.88 17.54
CA ALA A 113 2.70 -10.24 16.13
C ALA A 113 1.44 -9.57 15.54
N ALA A 114 0.35 -9.49 16.32
CA ALA A 114 -0.87 -8.77 15.95
C ALA A 114 -0.66 -7.25 15.84
N ASP A 115 0.08 -6.66 16.77
CA ASP A 115 0.42 -5.23 16.74
C ASP A 115 1.30 -4.89 15.53
N ASP A 116 2.23 -5.77 15.18
CA ASP A 116 3.09 -5.56 14.02
C ASP A 116 2.30 -5.71 12.71
N LEU A 117 1.26 -6.54 12.68
CA LEU A 117 0.31 -6.63 11.57
C LEU A 117 -0.48 -5.34 11.42
N ASP A 118 -1.03 -4.82 12.50
CA ASP A 118 -1.73 -3.53 12.47
C ASP A 118 -0.82 -2.39 12.02
N LYS A 119 0.41 -2.31 12.56
CA LYS A 119 1.38 -1.29 12.13
C LYS A 119 1.71 -1.43 10.64
N ALA A 120 1.92 -2.64 10.14
CA ALA A 120 2.23 -2.88 8.72
C ALA A 120 1.05 -2.50 7.80
N LEU A 121 -0.18 -2.86 8.16
CA LEU A 121 -1.40 -2.46 7.43
C LEU A 121 -1.58 -0.94 7.45
N ASN A 122 -1.38 -0.30 8.61
CA ASN A 122 -1.41 1.15 8.70
C ASN A 122 -0.33 1.78 7.82
N GLU A 123 0.89 1.26 7.80
CA GLU A 123 1.95 1.73 6.90
C GLU A 123 1.56 1.62 5.43
N LEU A 124 0.97 0.50 4.99
CA LEU A 124 0.47 0.34 3.62
C LEU A 124 -0.62 1.37 3.29
N LYS A 125 -1.56 1.62 4.19
CA LYS A 125 -2.59 2.65 4.02
C LYS A 125 -1.98 4.03 3.80
N TYR A 126 -1.02 4.42 4.64
CA TYR A 126 -0.35 5.71 4.47
C TYR A 126 0.50 5.78 3.21
N HIS A 127 1.09 4.66 2.79
CA HIS A 127 1.79 4.58 1.51
C HIS A 127 0.87 4.89 0.32
N GLN A 128 -0.34 4.34 0.30
CA GLN A 128 -1.35 4.62 -0.72
C GLN A 128 -1.80 6.09 -0.70
N LEU A 129 -2.02 6.67 0.48
CA LEU A 129 -2.36 8.10 0.60
C LEU A 129 -1.21 9.01 0.14
N ALA A 130 0.04 8.65 0.45
CA ALA A 130 1.22 9.36 -0.03
C ALA A 130 1.32 9.32 -1.56
N PHE A 131 0.96 8.18 -2.19
CA PHE A 131 0.89 8.05 -3.64
C PHE A 131 -0.10 9.05 -4.25
N LEU A 132 -1.30 9.15 -3.69
CA LEU A 132 -2.32 10.12 -4.14
C LEU A 132 -1.86 11.57 -3.95
N SER A 133 -1.19 11.87 -2.83
CA SER A 133 -0.59 13.19 -2.57
C SER A 133 0.50 13.53 -3.60
N GLY A 134 1.37 12.57 -3.89
CA GLY A 134 2.40 12.67 -4.94
C GLY A 134 1.78 12.95 -6.30
N PHE A 135 0.79 12.15 -6.71
CA PHE A 135 0.10 12.32 -7.99
C PHE A 135 -0.57 13.69 -8.10
N ARG A 136 -1.32 14.12 -7.08
CA ARG A 136 -1.98 15.44 -7.07
C ARG A 136 -0.96 16.57 -7.20
N THR A 137 0.15 16.49 -6.47
CA THR A 137 1.21 17.50 -6.52
C THR A 137 1.89 17.52 -7.88
N SER A 138 2.18 16.33 -8.42
CA SER A 138 2.78 16.12 -9.73
C SER A 138 1.96 16.76 -10.84
N VAL A 139 0.68 16.42 -10.93
CA VAL A 139 -0.23 17.00 -11.93
C VAL A 139 -0.30 18.52 -11.78
N LYS A 140 -0.51 19.02 -10.55
CA LYS A 140 -0.65 20.46 -10.33
C LYS A 140 0.59 21.24 -10.74
N GLU A 141 1.76 20.87 -10.23
CA GLU A 141 2.98 21.65 -10.44
C GLU A 141 3.62 21.35 -11.81
N GLY A 142 3.60 20.11 -12.27
CA GLY A 142 4.08 19.73 -13.60
C GLY A 142 3.24 20.36 -14.73
N THR A 143 1.91 20.45 -14.57
CA THR A 143 1.06 21.16 -15.54
C THR A 143 1.29 22.67 -15.51
N LYS A 144 1.52 23.28 -14.33
CA LYS A 144 1.90 24.70 -14.29
C LYS A 144 3.21 24.98 -15.02
N GLU A 145 4.20 24.11 -14.87
CA GLU A 145 5.48 24.23 -15.61
C GLU A 145 5.30 24.08 -17.12
N LEU A 146 4.42 23.17 -17.56
CA LEU A 146 4.00 23.05 -18.96
C LEU A 146 3.39 24.36 -19.48
N LEU A 147 2.41 24.89 -18.75
CA LEU A 147 1.67 26.08 -19.17
C LEU A 147 2.56 27.32 -19.23
N LYS A 148 3.55 27.45 -18.34
CA LYS A 148 4.55 28.54 -18.39
C LYS A 148 5.32 28.59 -19.72
N LYS A 149 5.58 27.44 -20.37
CA LYS A 149 6.29 27.42 -21.66
C LYS A 149 5.51 28.10 -22.78
N VAL A 150 4.18 28.06 -22.70
CA VAL A 150 3.26 28.64 -23.68
C VAL A 150 2.59 29.91 -23.16
N ASP A 151 3.01 30.43 -22.00
CA ASP A 151 2.52 31.68 -21.44
C ASP A 151 2.91 32.85 -22.36
N PRO A 152 1.92 33.57 -22.95
CA PRO A 152 2.20 34.71 -23.83
C PRO A 152 3.10 35.76 -23.19
N GLU A 153 2.96 36.03 -21.88
CA GLU A 153 3.78 37.03 -21.19
C GLU A 153 5.23 36.59 -21.07
N GLN A 154 5.45 35.29 -20.84
CA GLN A 154 6.79 34.73 -20.75
C GLN A 154 7.47 34.71 -22.13
N ILE A 155 6.73 34.29 -23.17
CA ILE A 155 7.20 34.34 -24.57
C ILE A 155 7.55 35.77 -24.96
N GLU A 156 6.69 36.74 -24.60
CA GLU A 156 6.93 38.15 -24.90
C GLU A 156 8.19 38.67 -24.22
N LYS A 157 8.43 38.35 -22.95
CA LYS A 157 9.66 38.73 -22.22
C LYS A 157 10.91 38.16 -22.90
N GLU A 158 10.88 36.89 -23.28
CA GLU A 158 12.00 36.22 -23.96
C GLU A 158 12.29 36.83 -25.35
N LEU A 159 11.24 37.19 -26.11
CA LEU A 159 11.38 37.85 -27.42
C LEU A 159 11.79 39.34 -27.32
N SER A 160 11.43 40.02 -26.23
CA SER A 160 11.65 41.46 -26.05
C SER A 160 13.08 41.84 -25.68
N ASN A 161 13.91 40.87 -25.28
CA ASN A 161 15.34 41.06 -25.05
C ASN A 161 16.14 41.44 -26.33
N GLY A 162 15.49 41.47 -27.50
CA GLY A 162 16.10 41.82 -28.80
C GLY A 162 15.79 43.21 -29.37
N GLY A 163 15.12 44.11 -28.64
CA GLY A 163 14.94 45.52 -29.07
C GLY A 163 13.51 46.07 -28.99
N LYS A 164 13.40 47.37 -28.70
CA LYS A 164 12.12 48.09 -28.54
C LYS A 164 11.50 48.40 -29.92
N PHE A 165 10.22 48.04 -30.05
CA PHE A 165 9.31 48.31 -31.18
C PHE A 165 9.55 47.52 -32.49
N SER A 166 9.04 46.28 -32.53
CA SER A 166 8.81 45.55 -33.78
C SER A 166 7.34 45.63 -34.19
N LEU A 167 7.05 46.20 -35.36
CA LEU A 167 5.70 46.24 -35.97
C LEU A 167 5.08 44.84 -36.20
N PHE A 168 5.88 43.77 -36.13
CA PHE A 168 5.44 42.38 -36.30
C PHE A 168 5.43 41.59 -34.98
N LYS A 169 5.46 42.25 -33.82
CA LYS A 169 5.57 41.61 -32.50
C LYS A 169 4.48 40.56 -32.26
N HIS A 170 3.21 40.87 -32.55
CA HIS A 170 2.11 39.92 -32.36
C HIS A 170 2.23 38.69 -33.26
N LYS A 171 2.60 38.87 -34.54
CA LYS A 171 2.80 37.75 -35.48
C LYS A 171 3.95 36.84 -35.03
N LYS A 172 5.05 37.42 -34.53
CA LYS A 172 6.19 36.67 -33.98
C LYS A 172 5.79 35.92 -32.71
N LEU A 173 5.05 36.55 -31.80
CA LEU A 173 4.57 35.94 -30.56
C LEU A 173 3.63 34.76 -30.84
N TRP A 174 2.67 34.93 -31.77
CA TRP A 174 1.77 33.85 -32.18
C TRP A 174 2.52 32.66 -32.81
N LYS A 175 3.49 32.95 -33.69
CA LYS A 175 4.31 31.91 -34.31
C LYS A 175 5.12 31.12 -33.27
N GLU A 176 5.70 31.82 -32.30
CA GLU A 176 6.48 31.20 -31.22
C GLU A 176 5.58 30.39 -30.28
N PHE A 177 4.41 30.91 -29.91
CA PHE A 177 3.41 30.16 -29.16
C PHE A 177 3.03 28.85 -29.86
N HIS A 178 2.65 28.91 -31.14
CA HIS A 178 2.24 27.74 -31.90
C HIS A 178 3.38 26.72 -32.01
N LYS A 179 4.61 27.18 -32.24
CA LYS A 179 5.79 26.32 -32.27
C LYS A 179 5.96 25.56 -30.94
N ARG A 180 5.94 26.27 -29.81
CA ARG A 180 6.07 25.65 -28.47
C ARG A 180 4.92 24.72 -28.15
N TYR A 181 3.71 25.08 -28.56
CA TYR A 181 2.54 24.22 -28.38
C TYR A 181 2.68 22.90 -29.13
N GLU A 182 3.11 22.93 -30.40
CA GLU A 182 3.39 21.71 -31.18
C GLU A 182 4.52 20.88 -30.56
N GLU A 183 5.60 21.53 -30.10
CA GLU A 183 6.69 20.85 -29.38
C GLU A 183 6.18 20.17 -28.10
N LEU A 184 5.20 20.78 -27.40
CA LEU A 184 4.58 20.18 -26.23
C LEU A 184 3.75 18.93 -26.58
N LEU A 185 3.02 18.96 -27.70
CA LEU A 185 2.22 17.82 -28.17
C LEU A 185 3.10 16.64 -28.63
N GLN A 186 4.31 16.93 -29.09
CA GLN A 186 5.27 15.92 -29.57
C GLN A 186 6.21 15.41 -28.47
N GLN A 187 6.05 15.85 -27.21
CA GLN A 187 6.91 15.36 -26.13
C GLN A 187 6.68 13.87 -25.87
N GLU A 188 7.77 13.11 -25.85
CA GLU A 188 7.77 11.71 -25.48
C GLU A 188 7.51 11.51 -23.97
N ASP A 189 7.00 10.34 -23.61
CA ASP A 189 6.69 9.95 -22.23
C ASP A 189 7.86 10.15 -21.27
N GLN A 190 9.10 9.89 -21.70
CA GLN A 190 10.29 10.09 -20.86
C GLN A 190 10.51 11.56 -20.48
N GLN A 191 10.21 12.49 -21.39
CA GLN A 191 10.34 13.92 -21.12
C GLN A 191 9.24 14.42 -20.18
N LEU A 192 8.04 13.86 -20.31
CA LEU A 192 6.95 14.11 -19.38
C LEU A 192 7.30 13.54 -18.00
N GLU A 193 7.72 12.27 -17.91
CA GLU A 193 8.12 11.64 -16.66
C GLU A 193 9.20 12.47 -15.95
N ALA A 194 10.26 12.87 -16.66
CA ALA A 194 11.34 13.69 -16.10
C ALA A 194 10.84 15.01 -15.48
N ARG A 195 9.77 15.60 -16.04
CA ARG A 195 9.13 16.82 -15.50
C ARG A 195 8.23 16.53 -14.31
N PHE A 196 7.40 15.51 -14.40
CA PHE A 196 6.36 15.22 -13.40
C PHE A 196 6.90 14.50 -12.16
N ARG A 197 7.94 13.68 -12.33
CA ARG A 197 8.51 12.80 -11.29
C ARG A 197 9.09 13.55 -10.08
N PRO A 198 9.82 14.68 -10.20
CA PRO A 198 10.30 15.44 -9.05
C PRO A 198 9.15 15.93 -8.15
N HIS A 199 8.10 16.49 -8.75
CA HIS A 199 6.90 16.96 -8.04
C HIS A 199 6.12 15.83 -7.38
N PHE A 200 6.05 14.68 -8.07
CA PHE A 200 5.49 13.46 -7.48
C PHE A 200 6.24 13.07 -6.21
N ARG A 201 7.56 12.98 -6.29
CA ARG A 201 8.43 12.63 -5.16
C ARG A 201 8.30 13.62 -4.01
N GLN A 202 8.22 14.92 -4.31
CA GLN A 202 8.01 15.97 -3.32
C GLN A 202 6.67 15.78 -2.57
N GLY A 203 5.56 15.60 -3.30
CA GLY A 203 4.23 15.41 -2.69
C GLY A 203 4.13 14.12 -1.87
N TYR A 204 4.78 13.05 -2.34
CA TYR A 204 4.85 11.77 -1.64
C TYR A 204 5.66 11.88 -0.33
N ILE A 205 6.90 12.40 -0.40
CA ILE A 205 7.78 12.53 0.77
C ILE A 205 7.19 13.51 1.79
N GLY A 206 6.64 14.64 1.33
CA GLY A 206 6.00 15.62 2.20
C GLY A 206 4.84 15.04 3.01
N PHE A 207 4.01 14.20 2.39
CA PHE A 207 2.94 13.49 3.10
C PHE A 207 3.49 12.52 4.16
N MET A 208 4.50 11.72 3.78
CA MET A 208 5.11 10.74 4.68
C MET A 208 5.81 11.39 5.87
N ALA A 209 6.45 12.55 5.69
CA ALA A 209 7.12 13.30 6.76
C ALA A 209 6.12 13.92 7.77
N ASN A 210 5.00 14.45 7.28
CA ASN A 210 3.96 15.02 8.15
C ASN A 210 3.31 13.96 9.05
N LYS A 211 3.20 12.71 8.58
CA LYS A 211 2.77 11.57 9.40
C LYS A 211 3.72 11.32 10.58
N SER A 212 5.04 11.34 10.35
CA SER A 212 6.02 11.13 11.43
C SER A 212 6.01 12.26 12.46
N GLY A 213 5.86 13.51 12.05
CA GLY A 213 5.80 14.66 12.98
C GLY A 213 4.51 14.75 13.80
N THR A 214 3.43 14.09 13.37
CA THR A 214 2.16 14.07 14.12
C THR A 214 2.22 13.09 15.31
N LYS A 215 3.17 12.14 15.32
CA LYS A 215 3.35 11.18 16.42
C LYS A 215 4.12 11.72 17.63
N GLU A 216 4.84 12.84 17.49
CA GLU A 216 5.63 13.44 18.60
C GLU A 216 4.86 14.47 19.44
N LYS A 217 3.56 14.70 19.15
CA LYS A 217 2.71 15.67 19.88
C LYS A 217 1.57 15.01 20.68
N LYS A 218 1.81 13.87 21.31
CA LYS A 218 0.89 13.29 22.29
C LYS A 218 1.65 12.79 23.51
#